data_AF-A0A958QBH1-F1
#
_entry.id   AF-A0A958QBH1-F1
#
_cell.length_a   1.000
_cell.length_b   1.000
_cell.length_c   1.000
_cell.angle_alpha   90.00
_cell.angle_beta   90.00
_cell.angle_gamma   90.00
#
_symmetry.space_group_name_H-M   'P 1'
#
loop_
_entity.id
_entity.type
_entity.pdbx_description
1 polymer ?
#
loop_
_entity_poly.entity_id
_entity_poly.type
_entity_poly.pdbx_seq_one_letter_code
_entity_poly.pdbx_strand_id
1 'polypeptide(L)'
;MKNFNLPVLGAGAGLRHEHFEDIIEKKLPFKWFEIISDDFFHIGGAVGEAFDRIRLQYPIVPHGVGLSIGSTDPLDFEYLKKVKSLVRTLNAPWVSEHLCFTMVDHTNLEDLIPLPFTTEAVNNVVERARIV
;
A
#
# COMPACT_ATOMS: atom_id res chain seq x y z
N MET A 1 -19.52 13.18 -8.22
CA MET A 1 -18.38 12.36 -7.76
C MET A 1 -18.30 11.13 -8.64
N LYS A 2 -17.12 10.72 -9.12
CA LYS A 2 -16.98 9.45 -9.83
C LYS A 2 -17.22 8.31 -8.84
N ASN A 3 -18.13 7.40 -9.15
CA ASN A 3 -18.32 6.19 -8.36
C ASN A 3 -17.32 5.14 -8.90
N PHE A 4 -16.34 4.77 -8.08
CA PHE A 4 -15.29 3.80 -8.47
C PHE A 4 -15.75 2.34 -8.36
N ASN A 5 -16.99 2.10 -7.90
CA ASN A 5 -17.59 0.76 -7.78
C ASN A 5 -16.71 -0.24 -7.01
N LEU A 6 -16.04 0.24 -5.95
CA LEU A 6 -15.18 -0.57 -5.10
C LEU A 6 -16.04 -1.53 -4.25
N PRO A 7 -15.60 -2.78 -4.02
CA PRO A 7 -16.36 -3.73 -3.23
C PRO A 7 -16.37 -3.34 -1.75
N VAL A 8 -17.49 -3.59 -1.07
CA VAL A 8 -17.57 -3.45 0.39
C VAL A 8 -17.01 -4.72 1.03
N LEU A 9 -15.79 -4.66 1.55
CA LEU A 9 -15.14 -5.82 2.18
C LEU A 9 -15.56 -6.04 3.64
N GLY A 10 -16.16 -5.06 4.31
CA GLY A 10 -16.49 -5.13 5.74
C GLY A 10 -15.28 -4.87 6.64
N ALA A 11 -15.28 -5.45 7.84
CA ALA A 11 -14.20 -5.25 8.82
C ALA A 11 -12.94 -6.07 8.47
N GLY A 12 -11.79 -5.39 8.46
CA GLY A 12 -10.48 -6.00 8.24
C GLY A 12 -9.51 -5.69 9.38
N ALA A 13 -8.29 -6.20 9.26
CA ALA A 13 -7.20 -5.96 10.20
C ALA A 13 -5.86 -5.82 9.47
N GLY A 14 -4.87 -5.23 10.12
CA GLY A 14 -3.49 -5.23 9.63
C GLY A 14 -2.90 -6.63 9.71
N LEU A 15 -2.29 -7.11 8.62
CA LEU A 15 -1.56 -8.36 8.59
C LEU A 15 -0.18 -8.15 9.23
N ARG A 16 0.15 -8.98 10.20
CA ARG A 16 1.43 -8.97 10.94
C ARG A 16 1.96 -10.38 11.04
N HIS A 17 3.28 -10.55 10.90
CA HIS A 17 3.91 -11.85 10.78
C HIS A 17 3.62 -12.77 11.98
N GLU A 18 3.56 -12.17 13.17
CA GLU A 18 3.26 -12.79 14.46
C GLU A 18 1.89 -13.48 14.51
N HIS A 19 0.99 -13.16 13.58
CA HIS A 19 -0.36 -13.72 13.53
C HIS A 19 -0.57 -14.68 12.35
N PHE A 20 0.46 -14.99 11.55
CA PHE A 20 0.28 -15.81 10.34
C PHE A 20 -0.24 -17.21 10.68
N GLU A 21 0.33 -17.86 11.68
CA GLU A 21 -0.07 -19.21 12.10
C GLU A 21 -1.54 -19.22 12.57
N ASP A 22 -1.90 -18.29 13.45
CA ASP A 22 -3.29 -18.14 13.92
C ASP A 22 -4.27 -17.89 12.77
N ILE A 23 -3.92 -17.04 11.80
CA ILE A 23 -4.76 -16.74 10.64
C ILE A 23 -4.96 -17.97 9.76
N ILE A 24 -3.90 -18.75 9.55
CA ILE A 24 -3.88 -19.95 8.72
C ILE A 24 -4.68 -21.08 9.37
N GLU A 25 -4.55 -21.27 10.68
CA GLU A 25 -5.14 -22.41 11.39
C GLU A 25 -6.57 -22.15 11.87
N LYS A 26 -6.83 -20.96 12.42
CA LYS A 26 -8.05 -20.68 13.19
C LYS A 26 -9.12 -19.94 12.41
N LYS A 27 -8.80 -19.47 11.20
CA LYS A 27 -9.68 -18.67 10.34
C LYS A 27 -10.41 -17.54 11.11
N LEU A 28 -9.67 -16.48 11.41
CA LEU A 28 -10.14 -15.32 12.18
C LEU A 28 -11.39 -14.65 11.58
N PRO A 29 -12.21 -13.93 12.37
CA PRO A 29 -13.49 -13.36 11.91
C PRO A 29 -13.35 -12.15 10.96
N PHE A 30 -12.13 -11.75 10.61
CA PHE A 30 -11.86 -10.67 9.67
C PHE A 30 -12.27 -11.05 8.24
N LYS A 31 -12.62 -10.05 7.44
CA LYS A 31 -13.06 -10.25 6.05
C LYS A 31 -11.97 -9.98 5.02
N TRP A 32 -10.94 -9.23 5.40
CA TRP A 32 -9.78 -8.90 4.58
C TRP A 32 -8.63 -8.46 5.48
N PHE A 33 -7.42 -8.42 4.91
CA PHE A 33 -6.26 -7.91 5.61
C PHE A 33 -5.53 -6.81 4.83
N GLU A 34 -4.94 -5.86 5.56
CA GLU A 34 -4.08 -4.81 5.02
C GLU A 34 -2.61 -5.16 5.20
N ILE A 35 -1.78 -4.90 4.19
CA ILE A 35 -0.31 -5.00 4.28
C ILE A 35 0.34 -3.64 4.03
N ILE A 36 1.53 -3.43 4.58
CA ILE A 36 2.42 -2.36 4.14
C ILE A 36 3.09 -2.85 2.85
N SER A 37 2.79 -2.25 1.71
CA SER A 37 3.21 -2.70 0.38
C SER A 37 4.72 -2.91 0.29
N ASP A 38 5.45 -1.98 0.89
CA ASP A 38 6.90 -1.85 0.90
C ASP A 38 7.60 -3.10 1.48
N ASP A 39 7.01 -3.68 2.54
CA ASP A 39 7.52 -4.90 3.18
C ASP A 39 7.33 -6.16 2.31
N PHE A 40 6.44 -6.08 1.31
CA PHE A 40 6.01 -7.22 0.50
C PHE A 40 6.52 -7.19 -0.95
N PHE A 41 7.33 -6.21 -1.34
CA PHE A 41 7.91 -6.17 -2.70
C PHE A 41 8.87 -7.33 -2.99
N HIS A 42 9.49 -7.89 -1.96
CA HIS A 42 10.52 -8.92 -2.09
C HIS A 42 10.28 -10.12 -1.15
N ILE A 43 9.03 -10.34 -0.73
CA ILE A 43 8.67 -11.45 0.15
C ILE A 43 8.91 -12.80 -0.54
N GLY A 44 9.47 -13.76 0.20
CA GLY A 44 9.80 -15.09 -0.30
C GLY A 44 10.15 -16.05 0.83
N GLY A 45 10.62 -17.26 0.49
CA GLY A 45 10.92 -18.31 1.45
C GLY A 45 9.71 -18.70 2.30
N ALA A 46 9.97 -19.15 3.53
CA ALA A 46 8.91 -19.62 4.44
C ALA A 46 7.84 -18.53 4.73
N VAL A 47 8.24 -17.26 4.81
CA VAL A 47 7.30 -16.15 5.05
C VAL A 47 6.42 -15.92 3.82
N GLY A 48 7.00 -15.98 2.62
CA GLY A 48 6.24 -15.92 1.36
C GLY A 48 5.27 -17.08 1.19
N GLU A 49 5.68 -18.31 1.52
CA GLU A 49 4.81 -19.49 1.48
C GLU A 49 3.62 -19.37 2.45
N ALA A 50 3.87 -18.88 3.67
CA ALA A 50 2.81 -18.63 4.64
C ALA A 50 1.86 -17.51 4.17
N PHE A 51 2.41 -16.43 3.60
CA PHE A 51 1.62 -15.34 3.02
C PHE A 51 0.75 -15.83 1.84
N ASP A 52 1.29 -16.68 0.97
CA ASP A 52 0.55 -17.29 -0.13
C ASP A 52 -0.65 -18.09 0.38
N ARG A 53 -0.50 -18.84 1.48
CA ARG A 53 -1.62 -19.56 2.12
C ARG A 53 -2.69 -18.62 2.68
N ILE A 54 -2.30 -17.44 3.18
CA ILE A 54 -3.23 -16.44 3.72
C ILE A 54 -4.01 -15.75 2.60
N ARG A 55 -3.34 -15.28 1.54
CA ARG A 55 -4.01 -14.56 0.43
C ARG A 55 -4.97 -15.44 -0.38
N LEU A 56 -4.83 -16.77 -0.30
CA LEU A 56 -5.81 -17.71 -0.87
C LEU A 56 -7.10 -17.78 -0.05
N GLN A 57 -7.09 -17.36 1.21
CA GLN A 57 -8.24 -17.39 2.11
C GLN A 57 -8.92 -16.03 2.28
N TYR A 58 -8.16 -14.94 2.17
CA TYR A 58 -8.62 -13.58 2.42
C TYR A 58 -8.17 -12.61 1.31
N PRO A 59 -9.03 -11.66 0.90
CA PRO A 59 -8.59 -10.49 0.15
C PRO A 59 -7.49 -9.74 0.91
N ILE A 60 -6.44 -9.36 0.19
CA ILE A 60 -5.34 -8.55 0.71
C ILE A 60 -5.35 -7.19 0.03
N VAL A 61 -5.27 -6.13 0.82
CA VAL A 61 -5.23 -4.75 0.34
C VAL A 61 -3.86 -4.14 0.68
N PRO A 62 -3.10 -3.68 -0.31
CA PRO A 62 -1.85 -2.97 -0.10
C PRO A 62 -2.07 -1.51 0.34
N HIS A 63 -1.27 -1.07 1.30
CA HIS A 63 -1.12 0.33 1.72
C HIS A 63 0.36 0.71 1.61
N GLY A 64 0.70 1.70 0.78
CA GLY A 64 2.09 2.14 0.58
C GLY A 64 2.49 3.22 1.59
N VAL A 65 3.79 3.25 1.93
CA VAL A 65 4.40 4.30 2.76
C VAL A 65 5.60 4.98 2.10
N GLY A 66 5.81 4.71 0.81
CA GLY A 66 7.04 5.03 0.09
C GLY A 66 6.89 5.97 -1.11
N LEU A 67 5.66 6.29 -1.54
CA LEU A 67 5.43 7.04 -2.79
C LEU A 67 5.95 8.48 -2.74
N SER A 68 5.91 9.12 -1.57
CA SER A 68 6.26 10.53 -1.40
C SER A 68 5.56 11.44 -2.43
N ILE A 69 4.23 11.28 -2.62
CA ILE A 69 3.50 12.02 -3.66
C ILE A 69 3.58 13.55 -3.48
N GLY A 70 3.80 14.00 -2.24
CA GLY A 70 4.01 15.41 -1.92
C GLY A 70 5.34 16.00 -2.38
N SER A 71 6.34 15.16 -2.65
CA SER A 71 7.69 15.60 -3.02
C SER A 71 7.76 16.38 -4.32
N THR A 72 8.75 17.23 -4.42
CA THR A 72 9.17 17.92 -5.64
C THR A 72 10.12 17.08 -6.49
N ASP A 73 10.69 16.00 -5.93
CA ASP A 73 11.51 15.07 -6.67
C ASP A 73 10.68 14.35 -7.74
N PRO A 74 11.30 13.89 -8.86
CA PRO A 74 10.61 13.07 -9.84
C PRO A 74 9.92 11.85 -9.20
N LEU A 75 8.77 11.45 -9.76
CA LEU A 75 8.10 10.21 -9.33
C LEU A 75 9.03 9.00 -9.55
N ASP A 76 9.12 8.14 -8.54
CA ASP A 76 9.84 6.87 -8.65
C ASP A 76 8.99 5.85 -9.43
N PHE A 77 9.27 5.73 -10.73
CA PHE A 77 8.58 4.76 -11.59
C PHE A 77 8.95 3.31 -11.30
N GLU A 78 10.10 3.02 -10.67
CA GLU A 78 10.44 1.66 -10.26
C GLU A 78 9.61 1.27 -9.04
N TYR A 79 9.42 2.19 -8.07
CA TYR A 79 8.45 2.02 -6.98
C TYR A 79 7.04 1.74 -7.51
N LEU A 80 6.54 2.57 -8.42
CA LEU A 80 5.20 2.40 -9.02
C LEU A 80 5.05 1.07 -9.76
N LYS A 81 6.11 0.58 -10.43
CA LYS A 81 6.11 -0.76 -11.05
C LYS A 81 5.99 -1.87 -10.01
N LYS A 82 6.67 -1.76 -8.86
CA LYS A 82 6.57 -2.73 -7.75
C LYS A 82 5.15 -2.74 -7.17
N VAL A 83 4.58 -1.57 -6.89
CA VAL A 83 3.18 -1.44 -6.42
C VAL A 83 2.21 -2.06 -7.43
N LYS A 84 2.34 -1.72 -8.72
CA LYS A 84 1.49 -2.28 -9.78
C LYS A 84 1.60 -3.80 -9.89
N SER A 85 2.81 -4.35 -9.74
CA SER A 85 3.05 -5.79 -9.72
C SER A 85 2.35 -6.44 -8.52
N LEU A 86 2.53 -5.86 -7.33
CA LEU A 86 1.92 -6.35 -6.10
C LEU A 86 0.39 -6.35 -6.17
N VAL A 87 -0.22 -5.24 -6.58
CA VAL A 87 -1.68 -5.12 -6.76
C VAL A 87 -2.22 -6.20 -7.71
N ARG A 88 -1.50 -6.48 -8.81
CA ARG A 88 -1.87 -7.54 -9.75
C ARG A 88 -1.77 -8.93 -9.14
N THR A 89 -0.67 -9.22 -8.45
CA THR A 89 -0.44 -10.52 -7.79
C THR A 89 -1.49 -10.83 -6.73
N LEU A 90 -1.91 -9.80 -5.99
CA LEU A 90 -2.93 -9.92 -4.95
C LEU A 90 -4.36 -9.92 -5.50
N ASN A 91 -4.54 -9.54 -6.78
CA ASN A 91 -5.85 -9.17 -7.32
C ASN A 91 -6.56 -8.18 -6.38
N ALA A 92 -5.81 -7.20 -5.87
CA ALA A 92 -6.28 -6.30 -4.83
C ALA A 92 -7.37 -5.36 -5.38
N PRO A 93 -8.47 -5.14 -4.63
CA PRO A 93 -9.58 -4.32 -5.11
C PRO A 93 -9.25 -2.82 -5.12
N TRP A 94 -8.28 -2.39 -4.31
CA TRP A 94 -7.71 -1.05 -4.32
C TRP A 94 -6.32 -1.07 -3.68
N VAL A 95 -5.60 0.04 -3.83
CA VAL A 95 -4.36 0.36 -3.12
C VAL A 95 -4.51 1.76 -2.54
N SER A 96 -3.84 2.03 -1.42
CA SER A 96 -3.83 3.35 -0.78
C SER A 96 -2.42 3.78 -0.42
N GLU A 97 -2.24 5.08 -0.17
CA GLU A 97 -0.96 5.72 0.10
C GLU A 97 -1.19 7.00 0.93
N HIS A 98 -0.12 7.57 1.44
CA HIS A 98 -0.11 8.80 2.21
C HIS A 98 0.06 10.03 1.33
N LEU A 99 -0.73 11.04 1.65
CA LEU A 99 -0.56 12.39 1.11
C LEU A 99 0.50 13.14 1.94
N CYS A 100 1.78 12.84 1.72
CA CYS A 100 2.90 13.37 2.51
C CYS A 100 4.21 13.43 1.70
N PHE A 101 5.26 13.96 2.33
CA PHE A 101 6.65 13.73 1.94
C PHE A 101 7.22 12.57 2.75
N THR A 102 7.82 11.60 2.07
CA THR A 102 8.71 10.60 2.68
C THR A 102 10.13 10.67 2.11
N MET A 103 10.33 11.49 1.07
CA MET A 103 11.60 11.69 0.38
C MET A 103 11.73 13.13 -0.13
N VAL A 104 12.90 13.74 0.09
CA VAL A 104 13.30 15.06 -0.44
C VAL A 104 14.78 15.00 -0.81
N ASP A 105 15.15 15.54 -1.98
CA ASP A 105 16.53 15.54 -2.48
C ASP A 105 17.15 14.14 -2.46
N HIS A 106 16.38 13.16 -2.96
CA HIS A 106 16.75 11.74 -2.99
C HIS A 106 17.06 11.11 -1.63
N THR A 107 16.71 11.77 -0.53
CA THR A 107 16.93 11.31 0.84
C THR A 107 15.60 10.86 1.45
N ASN A 108 15.56 9.62 1.94
CA ASN A 108 14.41 9.11 2.69
C ASN A 108 14.38 9.77 4.08
N LEU A 109 13.23 10.30 4.47
CA LEU A 109 13.05 11.01 5.73
C LEU A 109 12.70 10.06 6.90
N GLU A 110 12.47 8.77 6.61
CA GLU A 110 12.03 7.74 7.55
C GLU A 110 10.77 8.11 8.34
N ASP A 111 10.01 9.09 7.84
CA ASP A 111 8.83 9.66 8.48
C ASP A 111 7.85 10.22 7.43
N LEU A 112 6.59 10.39 7.84
CA LEU A 112 5.51 10.95 7.03
C LEU A 112 5.38 12.45 7.29
N ILE A 113 6.15 13.26 6.55
CA ILE A 113 6.17 14.70 6.76
C ILE A 113 4.96 15.36 6.07
N PRO A 114 4.19 16.20 6.78
CA PRO A 114 2.98 16.79 6.23
C PRO A 114 3.26 17.78 5.11
N LEU A 115 2.30 17.91 4.20
CA LEU A 115 2.30 18.97 3.19
C LEU A 115 1.92 20.31 3.80
N PRO A 116 2.56 21.43 3.39
CA PRO A 116 2.05 22.74 3.75
C PRO A 116 0.66 22.94 3.13
N PHE A 117 -0.26 23.54 3.87
CA PHE A 117 -1.63 23.77 3.42
C PHE A 117 -1.72 24.98 2.48
N THR A 118 -1.12 24.86 1.30
CA THR A 118 -1.07 25.91 0.27
C THR A 118 -1.65 25.40 -1.06
N THR A 119 -2.13 26.32 -1.90
CA THR A 119 -2.59 26.00 -3.25
C THR A 119 -1.48 25.41 -4.10
N GLU A 120 -0.24 25.84 -3.90
CA GLU A 120 0.94 25.28 -4.59
C GLU A 120 1.12 23.79 -4.30
N ALA A 121 1.06 23.39 -3.03
CA ALA A 121 1.17 21.98 -2.64
C ALA A 121 0.02 21.13 -3.22
N VAL A 122 -1.21 21.68 -3.24
CA VAL A 122 -2.36 21.04 -3.88
C VAL A 122 -2.12 20.85 -5.38
N ASN A 123 -1.66 21.88 -6.09
CA ASN A 123 -1.40 21.80 -7.52
C ASN A 123 -0.32 20.76 -7.84
N ASN A 124 0.78 20.73 -7.08
CA ASN A 124 1.86 19.74 -7.23
C ASN A 124 1.31 18.30 -7.11
N VAL A 125 0.56 18.03 -6.03
CA VAL A 125 0.00 16.70 -5.79
C VAL A 125 -1.02 16.32 -6.86
N VAL A 126 -1.90 17.24 -7.27
CA VAL A 126 -2.96 16.95 -8.26
C VAL A 126 -2.35 16.56 -9.62
N GLU A 127 -1.27 17.22 -10.03
CA GLU A 127 -0.55 16.86 -11.25
C GLU A 127 0.04 15.46 -11.15
N ARG A 128 0.68 15.12 -10.03
CA ARG A 128 1.30 13.81 -9.77
C ARG A 128 0.26 12.70 -9.63
N ALA A 129 -0.85 12.97 -8.94
CA ALA A 129 -1.96 12.03 -8.72
C ALA A 129 -2.67 11.59 -10.02
N ARG A 130 -2.51 12.34 -11.11
CA ARG A 130 -3.02 11.95 -12.43
C ARG A 130 -2.12 10.95 -13.16
N ILE A 131 -0.86 10.82 -12.74
CA ILE A 131 0.15 9.96 -13.35
C ILE A 131 0.15 8.57 -12.70
N VAL A 132 0.00 8.53 -11.37
CA VAL A 132 0.05 7.32 -10.54
C VAL A 132 -1.19 6.44 -10.64
#